data_AF-A0A3N4N5W8-F1
#
_entry.id   AF-A0A3N4N5W8-F1
#
_cell.length_a   1.000
_cell.length_b   1.000
_cell.length_c   1.000
_cell.angle_alpha   90.00
_cell.angle_beta   90.00
_cell.angle_gamma   90.00
#
_symmetry.space_group_name_H-M   'P 1'
#
loop_
_entity.id
_entity.type
_entity.pdbx_description
1 polymer ?
#
loop_
_entity_poly.entity_id
_entity_poly.type
_entity_poly.pdbx_seq_one_letter_code
_entity_poly.pdbx_strand_id
1 'polypeptide(L)'
;MSPRDSVTSAPEKKRTRNREQPTPDKERVRAYKARKRETHKAVSLFIRTEMKEALVKLCELEGITQAEVLEALIETQARKKGLL
;
A
#
# COMPACT_ATOMS: atom_id res chain seq x y z
N MET A 1 2.43 23.38 46.98
CA MET A 1 2.67 22.76 45.66
C MET A 1 3.51 21.51 45.89
N SER A 2 2.93 20.33 45.67
CA SER A 2 3.69 19.07 45.76
C SER A 2 4.23 18.70 44.37
N PRO A 3 5.54 18.46 44.20
CA PRO A 3 6.09 17.96 42.95
C PRO A 3 5.59 16.52 42.70
N ARG A 4 4.94 16.31 41.57
CA ARG A 4 4.70 14.97 41.04
C ARG A 4 5.95 14.55 40.29
N ASP A 5 6.81 13.79 40.95
CA ASP A 5 7.81 12.96 40.29
C ASP A 5 7.09 11.83 39.52
N SER A 6 6.51 12.17 38.38
CA SER A 6 6.11 11.18 37.38
C SER A 6 7.35 10.80 36.58
N VAL A 7 8.21 10.00 37.21
CA VAL A 7 9.16 9.15 36.51
C VAL A 7 8.31 8.14 35.74
N THR A 8 7.94 8.51 34.51
CA THR A 8 7.32 7.59 33.57
C THR A 8 8.43 6.61 33.17
N SER A 9 8.60 5.55 33.96
CA SER A 9 9.43 4.39 33.61
C SER A 9 8.78 3.72 32.39
N ALA A 10 9.09 4.25 31.21
CA ALA A 10 8.78 3.58 29.96
C ALA A 10 9.50 2.21 30.01
N PRO A 11 8.80 1.10 29.74
CA PRO A 11 9.40 -0.22 29.82
C PRO A 11 10.57 -0.32 28.83
N GLU A 12 11.74 -0.67 29.36
CA GLU A 12 13.04 -0.75 28.68
C GLU A 12 13.08 -1.78 27.52
N LYS A 13 11.99 -2.53 27.32
CA LYS A 13 11.86 -3.58 26.30
C LYS A 13 10.63 -3.37 25.42
N LYS A 14 10.76 -2.46 24.46
CA LYS A 14 10.15 -2.56 23.10
C LYS A 14 10.94 -1.67 22.12
N ARG A 15 12.26 -1.84 22.08
CA ARG A 15 13.11 -1.29 21.01
C ARG A 15 13.14 -2.28 19.84
N THR A 16 12.03 -2.43 19.14
CA THR A 16 11.91 -3.38 18.01
C THR A 16 12.51 -2.86 16.70
N ARG A 17 12.83 -1.57 16.59
CA ARG A 17 13.57 -1.01 15.45
C ARG A 17 15.00 -0.70 15.86
N ASN A 18 15.94 -1.31 15.13
CA ASN A 18 17.37 -1.05 15.21
C ASN A 18 17.63 0.40 14.76
N ARG A 19 17.63 1.34 15.69
CA ARG A 19 17.77 2.79 15.39
C ARG A 19 19.21 3.17 15.07
N GLU A 20 20.17 2.36 15.51
CA GLU A 20 21.61 2.52 15.28
C GLU A 20 22.00 2.14 13.84
N GLN A 21 21.24 1.25 13.21
CA GLN A 21 21.37 0.91 11.79
C GLN A 21 19.98 0.90 11.14
N PRO A 22 19.48 2.08 10.74
CA PRO A 22 18.24 2.18 9.98
C PRO A 22 18.36 1.33 8.72
N THR A 23 17.32 0.57 8.39
CA THR A 23 17.26 -0.10 7.09
C THR A 23 17.30 0.96 5.98
N PRO A 24 18.22 0.84 5.01
CA PRO A 24 18.34 1.82 3.95
C PRO A 24 17.06 1.83 3.10
N ASP A 25 16.69 3.00 2.57
CA ASP A 25 15.42 3.18 1.87
C ASP A 25 15.22 2.20 0.71
N LYS A 26 16.31 1.85 0.01
CA LYS A 26 16.28 0.84 -1.06
C LYS A 26 15.83 -0.54 -0.56
N GLU A 27 16.34 -0.98 0.59
CA GLU A 27 15.96 -2.27 1.19
C GLU A 27 14.53 -2.23 1.71
N ARG A 28 14.11 -1.10 2.30
CA ARG A 28 12.72 -0.91 2.74
C ARG A 28 11.74 -1.00 1.57
N VAL A 29 12.05 -0.34 0.45
CA VAL A 29 11.25 -0.41 -0.78
C VAL A 29 11.24 -1.83 -1.35
N ARG A 30 12.38 -2.53 -1.34
CA ARG A 30 12.47 -3.92 -1.82
C ARG A 30 11.62 -4.86 -0.95
N ALA A 31 11.73 -4.75 0.37
CA ALA A 31 10.94 -5.54 1.31
C ALA A 31 9.44 -5.26 1.18
N TYR A 32 9.06 -3.99 0.98
CA TYR A 32 7.66 -3.63 0.71
C TYR A 32 7.15 -4.28 -0.59
N LYS A 33 7.91 -4.19 -1.68
CA LYS A 33 7.55 -4.83 -2.95
C LYS A 33 7.48 -6.35 -2.84
N ALA A 34 8.38 -6.98 -2.07
CA ALA A 34 8.36 -8.43 -1.83
C ALA A 34 7.05 -8.86 -1.15
N ARG A 35 6.67 -8.20 -0.04
CA ARG A 35 5.39 -8.47 0.64
C ARG A 35 4.17 -8.25 -0.26
N LYS A 36 4.17 -7.18 -1.08
CA LYS A 36 3.08 -6.92 -2.03
C LYS A 36 2.94 -8.03 -3.08
N ARG A 37 4.04 -8.66 -3.51
CA ARG A 37 4.05 -9.75 -4.49
C ARG A 37 3.55 -11.09 -3.96
N GLU A 38 3.55 -11.29 -2.64
CA GLU A 38 3.00 -12.50 -2.02
C GLU A 38 1.48 -12.58 -2.21
N THR A 39 0.80 -11.44 -2.16
CA THR A 39 -0.67 -11.34 -2.25
C THR A 39 -1.17 -10.86 -3.61
N HIS A 40 -0.38 -10.08 -4.35
CA HIS A 40 -0.79 -9.49 -5.62
C HIS A 40 0.19 -9.90 -6.74
N LYS A 41 -0.35 -10.21 -7.92
CA LYS A 41 0.46 -10.38 -9.15
C LYS A 41 0.43 -9.09 -9.97
N ALA A 42 1.58 -8.69 -10.50
CA ALA A 42 1.67 -7.53 -11.38
C ALA A 42 1.07 -7.85 -12.76
N VAL A 43 0.29 -6.90 -13.30
CA VAL A 43 -0.29 -7.00 -14.64
C VAL A 43 0.30 -5.89 -15.51
N SER A 44 0.88 -6.26 -16.66
CA SER A 44 1.40 -5.31 -17.65
C SER A 44 0.43 -5.25 -18.83
N LEU A 45 -0.21 -4.09 -19.03
CA LEU A 45 -1.23 -3.91 -20.05
C LEU A 45 -0.90 -2.73 -20.97
N PHE A 46 -1.20 -2.90 -22.25
CA PHE A 46 -1.24 -1.82 -23.22
C PHE A 46 -2.70 -1.58 -23.61
N ILE A 47 -3.16 -0.35 -23.43
CA ILE A 47 -4.52 0.09 -23.78
C ILE A 47 -4.43 1.33 -24.66
N ARG A 48 -5.54 1.68 -25.32
CA ARG A 48 -5.62 2.90 -26.12
C ARG A 48 -5.31 4.12 -25.26
N THR A 49 -4.59 5.09 -25.83
CA THR A 49 -4.14 6.31 -25.15
C THR A 49 -5.28 7.06 -24.47
N GLU A 50 -6.39 7.26 -25.20
CA GLU A 50 -7.59 7.95 -24.70
C GLU A 50 -8.17 7.26 -23.44
N MET A 51 -8.18 5.94 -23.41
CA MET A 51 -8.68 5.17 -22.26
C MET A 51 -7.74 5.26 -21.07
N LYS A 52 -6.43 5.35 -21.32
CA LYS A 52 -5.44 5.56 -20.26
C LYS A 52 -5.58 6.95 -19.65
N GLU A 53 -5.80 7.97 -20.46
CA GLU A 53 -6.06 9.33 -19.97
C GLU A 53 -7.35 9.41 -19.14
N ALA A 54 -8.42 8.76 -19.61
CA ALA A 54 -9.66 8.66 -18.85
C ALA A 54 -9.47 7.93 -17.52
N LEU A 55 -8.71 6.81 -17.51
CA LEU A 55 -8.40 6.07 -16.29
C LEU A 55 -7.66 6.93 -15.28
N VAL A 56 -6.67 7.71 -15.72
CA VAL A 56 -5.91 8.62 -14.84
C VAL A 56 -6.83 9.67 -14.24
N LYS A 57 -7.69 10.31 -15.04
CA LYS A 57 -8.65 11.31 -14.55
C LYS A 57 -9.64 10.70 -13.54
N LEU A 58 -10.13 9.48 -13.79
CA LEU A 58 -11.00 8.78 -12.84
C LEU A 58 -10.30 8.53 -11.50
N CYS A 59 -9.03 8.08 -11.55
CA CYS A 59 -8.22 7.87 -10.34
C CYS A 59 -8.05 9.18 -9.54
N GLU A 60 -7.82 10.31 -10.23
CA GLU A 60 -7.68 11.62 -9.59
C GLU A 60 -8.98 12.11 -8.95
N LEU A 61 -10.12 11.89 -9.60
CA LEU A 61 -11.43 12.32 -9.11
C LEU A 61 -11.89 11.51 -7.89
N GLU A 62 -11.70 10.20 -7.92
CA GLU A 62 -12.16 9.29 -6.86
C GLU A 62 -11.11 9.10 -5.75
N GLY A 63 -9.87 9.58 -5.96
CA GLY A 63 -8.77 9.43 -4.99
C GLY A 63 -8.29 7.99 -4.84
N ILE A 64 -8.55 7.14 -5.84
CA ILE A 64 -8.20 5.72 -5.85
C ILE A 64 -7.06 5.43 -6.83
N THR A 65 -6.42 4.29 -6.65
CA THR A 65 -5.32 3.85 -7.52
C THR A 65 -5.83 3.19 -8.79
N GLN A 66 -5.01 3.21 -9.85
CA GLN A 66 -5.31 2.52 -11.11
C GLN A 66 -5.56 1.02 -10.91
N ALA A 67 -4.89 0.40 -9.94
CA ALA A 67 -5.07 -1.00 -9.62
C ALA A 67 -6.46 -1.26 -9.01
N GLU A 68 -6.92 -0.41 -8.09
CA GLU A 68 -8.24 -0.53 -7.46
C GLU A 68 -9.38 -0.39 -8.48
N VAL A 69 -9.26 0.57 -9.42
CA VAL A 69 -10.22 0.70 -10.52
C VAL A 69 -10.28 -0.58 -11.35
N LEU A 70 -9.12 -1.14 -11.71
CA LEU A 70 -9.04 -2.37 -12.49
C LEU A 70 -9.59 -3.57 -11.72
N GLU A 71 -9.28 -3.71 -10.43
CA GLU A 71 -9.80 -4.77 -9.57
C GLU A 71 -11.33 -4.71 -9.50
N ALA A 72 -11.91 -3.52 -9.27
CA ALA A 72 -13.37 -3.33 -9.20
C ALA A 72 -14.06 -3.66 -10.55
N LEU A 73 -13.46 -3.24 -11.67
CA LEU A 73 -13.95 -3.55 -13.01
C LEU A 73 -13.90 -5.06 -13.29
N ILE A 74 -12.79 -5.73 -12.96
CA ILE A 74 -12.61 -7.17 -13.14
C ILE A 74 -13.59 -7.93 -12.25
N GLU A 75 -13.72 -7.58 -10.98
CA GLU A 75 -14.62 -8.23 -10.04
C GLU A 75 -16.07 -8.15 -10.53
N THR A 76 -16.52 -6.96 -10.94
CA THR A 76 -17.87 -6.75 -11.47
C THR A 76 -18.13 -7.60 -12.71
N GLN A 77 -17.16 -7.69 -13.62
CA GLN A 77 -17.29 -8.49 -14.85
C GLN A 77 -17.21 -10.00 -14.58
N ALA A 78 -16.35 -10.43 -13.67
CA ALA A 78 -16.19 -11.82 -13.28
C ALA A 78 -17.45 -12.35 -12.59
N ARG A 79 -18.03 -11.59 -11.64
CA ARG A 79 -19.30 -11.92 -10.99
C ARG A 79 -20.44 -12.04 -11.98
N LYS A 80 -20.57 -11.07 -12.91
CA LYS A 80 -21.60 -11.11 -13.98
C LYS A 80 -21.51 -12.35 -14.86
N LYS A 81 -20.30 -12.89 -15.05
CA LYS A 81 -20.04 -14.06 -15.89
C LYS A 81 -19.95 -15.36 -15.09
N GLY A 82 -20.08 -15.32 -13.75
CA GLY A 82 -19.97 -16.48 -12.87
C GLY A 82 -18.56 -17.08 -12.75
N LEU A 83 -17.51 -16.28 -13.00
CA LEU A 83 -16.12 -16.70 -12.79
C LEU A 83 -15.65 -16.50 -11.34
N LEU A 84 -16.36 -15.65 -10.60
CA LEU A 84 -16.16 -15.31 -9.18
C LEU A 84 -17.51 -15.18 -8.47
#